data_AF-A0A399Q9Y1-F1
#
_entry.id   AF-A0A399Q9Y1-F1
#
_cell.length_a   1.000
_cell.length_b   1.000
_cell.length_c   1.000
_cell.angle_alpha   90.00
_cell.angle_beta   90.00
_cell.angle_gamma   90.00
#
_symmetry.space_group_name_H-M   'P 1'
#
loop_
_entity.id
_entity.type
_entity.pdbx_description
1 polymer ?
#
loop_
_entity_poly.entity_id
_entity_poly.type
_entity_poly.pdbx_seq_one_letter_code
_entity_poly.pdbx_strand_id
1 'polypeptide(L)'
;MKYADTILDLIGNTPLVKLNKVVEGISATVLVKVEYLNPGGSAKDRIATRIIDAAERDGKLKPGGTIVEPTSGNTGVGLALVAQQRGYRCVFVLPDKVGEDKRNVLTAYGAEIVVTPTSVAPDHPDSYYSVSDRLAREIPGAFKPDQYSNPNGPLSHYETTGPEIWRDTEGEITHFVAGVGTGGTISGVGRYLKEVSEGRVRIVGADPEGSVYSGGTGRPYLVEGVGEDFWPAAYDPDVVDEVIASSDQESFDMTLRLAREEGLLVGGSSGMAVVSALKAAKHLGPDDVMVILLPDGGRGYLGKIFNEKWMQSYGFARVNGQRTVADVMSAKTGSLPDLVHAHPNDTIRDAIRIMTEYDVSQLPVLSAEPPVVMGEVAGAVDERSLLELVFSGRAQLSDQVGPFTGDAFGLIGVNETVPDAWSALGSADVLMVSDGGKPVGVLTRHDLLTYLSD
;
A
#
# COMPACT_ATOMS: atom_id res chain seq x y z
N MET A 1 -32.75 23.66 13.83
CA MET A 1 -31.33 23.91 13.52
C MET A 1 -30.77 22.63 12.92
N LYS A 2 -29.90 22.69 11.89
CA LYS A 2 -29.23 21.50 11.33
C LYS A 2 -27.82 21.43 11.93
N TYR A 3 -27.57 20.45 12.79
CA TYR A 3 -26.27 20.17 13.41
C TYR A 3 -26.12 18.65 13.63
N ALA A 4 -24.89 18.17 13.75
CA ALA A 4 -24.57 16.79 14.13
C ALA A 4 -24.32 16.74 15.64
N ASP A 5 -24.76 15.69 16.33
CA ASP A 5 -24.53 15.53 17.77
C ASP A 5 -23.09 15.08 18.03
N THR A 6 -22.54 14.28 17.12
CA THR A 6 -21.16 13.81 17.16
C THR A 6 -20.51 13.83 15.78
N ILE A 7 -19.18 13.73 15.75
CA ILE A 7 -18.43 13.60 14.50
C ILE A 7 -18.78 12.32 13.73
N LEU A 8 -19.23 11.27 14.43
CA LEU A 8 -19.63 10.00 13.81
C LEU A 8 -20.89 10.15 12.95
N ASP A 9 -21.79 11.09 13.29
CA ASP A 9 -23.00 11.35 12.51
C ASP A 9 -22.71 11.99 11.14
N LEU A 10 -21.46 12.43 10.93
CA LEU A 10 -20.95 12.95 9.66
C LEU A 10 -20.24 11.88 8.81
N ILE A 11 -20.21 10.63 9.27
CA ILE A 11 -19.75 9.50 8.45
C ILE A 11 -20.83 9.16 7.41
N GLY A 12 -20.42 9.07 6.17
CA GLY A 12 -21.26 8.79 5.02
C GLY A 12 -21.84 10.03 4.36
N ASN A 13 -22.79 9.82 3.44
CA ASN A 13 -23.36 10.87 2.58
C ASN A 13 -22.28 11.72 1.87
N THR A 14 -21.19 11.07 1.47
CA THR A 14 -20.10 11.70 0.73
C THR A 14 -20.56 12.07 -0.69
N PRO A 15 -20.05 13.14 -1.30
CA PRO A 15 -20.56 13.60 -2.59
C PRO A 15 -20.09 12.72 -3.75
N LEU A 16 -20.88 12.75 -4.83
CA LEU A 16 -20.41 12.43 -6.18
C LEU A 16 -19.85 13.70 -6.83
N VAL A 17 -18.68 13.59 -7.47
CA VAL A 17 -18.06 14.68 -8.22
C VAL A 17 -17.77 14.19 -9.64
N LYS A 18 -18.11 14.99 -10.65
CA LYS A 18 -17.82 14.65 -12.05
C LYS A 18 -16.34 14.92 -12.38
N LEU A 19 -15.66 13.96 -13.00
CA LEU A 19 -14.34 14.16 -13.61
C LEU A 19 -14.50 14.81 -14.99
N ASN A 20 -13.57 15.68 -15.38
CA ASN A 20 -13.69 16.49 -16.60
C ASN A 20 -12.48 16.40 -17.53
N LYS A 21 -11.27 16.59 -17.02
CA LYS A 21 -10.03 16.65 -17.79
C LYS A 21 -9.35 15.30 -17.90
N VAL A 22 -9.27 14.54 -16.81
CA VAL A 22 -8.56 13.24 -16.82
C VAL A 22 -9.26 12.18 -17.66
N VAL A 23 -10.54 12.43 -17.99
CA VAL A 23 -11.43 11.57 -18.79
C VAL A 23 -11.51 11.99 -20.26
N GLU A 24 -10.61 12.85 -20.74
CA GLU A 24 -10.60 13.26 -22.15
C GLU A 24 -10.60 12.04 -23.10
N GLY A 25 -11.52 12.02 -24.06
CA GLY A 25 -11.74 10.91 -24.98
C GLY A 25 -12.71 9.83 -24.49
N ILE A 26 -13.19 9.89 -23.25
CA ILE A 26 -14.27 9.05 -22.74
C ILE A 26 -15.62 9.73 -22.97
N SER A 27 -16.56 9.00 -23.60
CA SER A 27 -17.90 9.54 -23.92
C SER A 27 -18.86 9.47 -22.72
N ALA A 28 -18.70 8.47 -21.87
CA ALA A 28 -19.53 8.24 -20.69
C ALA A 28 -19.39 9.37 -19.65
N THR A 29 -20.42 9.54 -18.82
CA THR A 29 -20.32 10.37 -17.63
C THR A 29 -19.54 9.63 -16.56
N VAL A 30 -18.38 10.17 -16.18
CA VAL A 30 -17.53 9.58 -15.13
C VAL A 30 -17.63 10.41 -13.86
N LEU A 31 -18.12 9.78 -12.80
CA LEU A 31 -18.29 10.35 -11.47
C LEU A 31 -17.36 9.65 -10.49
N VAL A 32 -16.93 10.38 -9.46
CA VAL A 32 -16.16 9.84 -8.34
C VAL A 32 -16.91 10.00 -7.03
N LYS A 33 -16.99 8.92 -6.23
CA LYS A 33 -17.52 8.91 -4.87
C LYS A 33 -16.38 9.24 -3.89
N VAL A 34 -16.45 10.42 -3.28
CA VAL A 34 -15.33 11.06 -2.59
C VAL A 34 -15.29 10.66 -1.11
N GLU A 35 -14.84 9.45 -0.82
CA GLU A 35 -14.89 8.88 0.54
C GLU A 35 -13.92 9.51 1.54
N TYR A 36 -12.93 10.28 1.07
CA TYR A 36 -12.03 10.99 1.98
C TYR A 36 -12.66 12.19 2.70
N LEU A 37 -13.90 12.54 2.36
CA LEU A 37 -14.67 13.56 3.08
C LEU A 37 -15.39 13.01 4.32
N ASN A 38 -15.31 11.71 4.58
CA ASN A 38 -15.61 11.18 5.91
C ASN A 38 -14.66 11.82 6.96
N PRO A 39 -15.08 11.98 8.22
CA PRO A 39 -14.34 12.74 9.22
C PRO A 39 -12.95 12.18 9.57
N GLY A 40 -12.78 10.87 9.55
CA GLY A 40 -11.49 10.17 9.68
C GLY A 40 -10.65 10.18 8.40
N GLY A 41 -11.22 10.68 7.29
CA GLY A 41 -10.50 10.91 6.04
C GLY A 41 -10.53 9.75 5.05
N SER A 42 -11.38 8.74 5.26
CA SER A 42 -11.44 7.57 4.37
C SER A 42 -12.77 6.81 4.41
N ALA A 43 -12.96 5.90 3.44
CA ALA A 43 -14.07 4.95 3.39
C ALA A 43 -14.13 3.99 4.59
N LYS A 44 -13.03 3.81 5.33
CA LYS A 44 -12.94 2.84 6.42
C LYS A 44 -13.67 3.30 7.70
N ASP A 45 -14.04 4.57 7.79
CA ASP A 45 -14.88 5.09 8.86
C ASP A 45 -16.25 4.39 8.91
N ARG A 46 -16.79 4.05 7.73
CA ARG A 46 -18.06 3.33 7.59
C ARG A 46 -17.99 1.93 8.19
N ILE A 47 -16.94 1.18 7.85
CA ILE A 47 -16.78 -0.20 8.34
C ILE A 47 -16.50 -0.21 9.84
N ALA A 48 -15.70 0.75 10.33
CA ALA A 48 -15.36 0.85 11.75
C ALA A 48 -16.62 1.05 12.59
N THR A 49 -17.47 2.00 12.21
CA THR A 49 -18.74 2.27 12.91
C THR A 49 -19.64 1.03 12.91
N ARG A 50 -19.84 0.41 11.74
CA ARG A 50 -20.74 -0.76 11.62
C ARG A 50 -20.24 -1.97 12.41
N ILE A 51 -18.94 -2.25 12.38
CA ILE A 51 -18.34 -3.36 13.12
C ILE A 51 -18.52 -3.15 14.64
N ILE A 52 -18.28 -1.93 15.13
CA ILE A 52 -18.45 -1.62 16.56
C ILE A 52 -19.92 -1.65 16.98
N ASP A 53 -20.85 -1.10 16.17
CA ASP A 53 -22.30 -1.20 16.44
C ASP A 53 -22.75 -2.66 16.58
N ALA A 54 -22.28 -3.53 15.69
CA ALA A 54 -22.59 -4.96 15.75
C ALA A 54 -21.96 -5.62 16.99
N ALA A 55 -20.71 -5.29 17.32
CA ALA A 55 -20.03 -5.84 18.49
C ALA A 55 -20.71 -5.44 19.81
N GLU A 56 -21.20 -4.21 19.91
CA GLU A 56 -21.98 -3.72 21.05
C GLU A 56 -23.33 -4.43 21.16
N ARG A 57 -24.09 -4.48 20.06
CA ARG A 57 -25.39 -5.16 19.98
C ARG A 57 -25.29 -6.64 20.35
N ASP A 58 -24.24 -7.31 19.88
CA ASP A 58 -24.02 -8.73 20.10
C ASP A 58 -23.33 -9.01 21.46
N GLY A 59 -23.01 -7.97 22.24
CA GLY A 59 -22.37 -8.07 23.56
C GLY A 59 -20.90 -8.52 23.53
N LYS A 60 -20.25 -8.50 22.36
CA LYS A 60 -18.84 -8.85 22.16
C LYS A 60 -17.90 -7.75 22.65
N LEU A 61 -18.33 -6.49 22.54
CA LEU A 61 -17.64 -5.34 23.10
C LEU A 61 -18.52 -4.71 24.19
N LYS A 62 -17.99 -4.64 25.40
CA LYS A 62 -18.67 -4.08 26.58
C LYS A 62 -18.21 -2.65 26.84
N PRO A 63 -19.00 -1.79 27.52
CA PRO A 63 -18.58 -0.45 27.90
C PRO A 63 -17.21 -0.44 28.59
N GLY A 64 -16.30 0.43 28.15
CA GLY A 64 -14.91 0.49 28.63
C GLY A 64 -14.01 -0.66 28.16
N GLY A 65 -14.48 -1.50 27.24
CA GLY A 65 -13.71 -2.58 26.63
C GLY A 65 -12.54 -2.10 25.76
N THR A 66 -11.78 -3.05 25.22
CA THR A 66 -10.59 -2.77 24.39
C THR A 66 -10.79 -3.25 22.97
N ILE A 67 -10.41 -2.45 21.98
CA ILE A 67 -10.33 -2.83 20.58
C ILE A 67 -8.87 -3.15 20.26
N VAL A 68 -8.61 -4.35 19.74
CA VAL A 68 -7.27 -4.79 19.36
C VAL A 68 -7.29 -5.17 17.88
N GLU A 69 -6.53 -4.46 17.04
CA GLU A 69 -6.53 -4.69 15.59
C GLU A 69 -5.11 -4.61 15.01
N PRO A 70 -4.73 -5.52 14.09
CA PRO A 70 -3.49 -5.41 13.34
C PRO A 70 -3.68 -4.40 12.21
N THR A 71 -3.39 -3.12 12.45
CA THR A 71 -3.65 -2.05 11.47
C THR A 71 -2.72 -0.84 11.64
N SER A 72 -2.31 -0.28 10.51
CA SER A 72 -1.51 0.95 10.42
C SER A 72 -2.16 2.03 9.54
N GLY A 73 -3.35 1.73 9.01
CA GLY A 73 -3.97 2.49 7.93
C GLY A 73 -5.33 3.08 8.33
N ASN A 74 -6.13 3.29 7.30
CA ASN A 74 -7.43 3.94 7.38
C ASN A 74 -8.41 3.27 8.35
N THR A 75 -8.41 1.93 8.46
CA THR A 75 -9.26 1.21 9.41
C THR A 75 -8.89 1.52 10.86
N GLY A 76 -7.60 1.64 11.18
CA GLY A 76 -7.15 2.05 12.51
C GLY A 76 -7.64 3.44 12.90
N VAL A 77 -7.60 4.40 11.95
CA VAL A 77 -8.11 5.76 12.18
C VAL A 77 -9.62 5.74 12.44
N GLY A 78 -10.39 5.04 11.62
CA GLY A 78 -11.84 4.90 11.81
C GLY A 78 -12.19 4.24 13.15
N LEU A 79 -11.49 3.17 13.53
CA LEU A 79 -11.69 2.50 14.81
C LEU A 79 -11.33 3.40 16.00
N ALA A 80 -10.22 4.15 15.92
CA ALA A 80 -9.83 5.09 16.97
C ALA A 80 -10.84 6.23 17.14
N LEU A 81 -11.37 6.76 16.04
CA LEU A 81 -12.41 7.79 16.06
C LEU A 81 -13.66 7.30 16.80
N VAL A 82 -14.16 6.11 16.45
CA VAL A 82 -15.33 5.49 17.11
C VAL A 82 -15.03 5.18 18.57
N ALA A 83 -13.85 4.63 18.87
CA ALA A 83 -13.42 4.28 20.22
C ALA A 83 -13.36 5.49 21.16
N GLN A 84 -12.78 6.60 20.68
CA GLN A 84 -12.66 7.84 21.46
C GLN A 84 -14.02 8.38 21.85
N GLN A 85 -15.00 8.35 20.92
CA GLN A 85 -16.34 8.86 21.17
C GLN A 85 -17.15 7.95 22.12
N ARG A 86 -16.91 6.63 22.08
CA ARG A 86 -17.65 5.63 22.86
C ARG A 86 -16.95 5.18 24.15
N GLY A 87 -15.75 5.68 24.42
CA GLY A 87 -14.98 5.38 25.63
C GLY A 87 -14.34 3.98 25.60
N TYR A 88 -13.89 3.52 24.43
CA TYR A 88 -13.10 2.30 24.29
C TYR A 88 -11.60 2.60 24.28
N ARG A 89 -10.83 1.66 24.81
CA ARG A 89 -9.37 1.64 24.66
C ARG A 89 -9.01 1.04 23.31
N CYS A 90 -8.04 1.60 22.59
CA CYS A 90 -7.50 1.01 21.36
C CYS A 90 -6.06 0.54 21.56
N VAL A 91 -5.75 -0.67 21.10
CA VAL A 91 -4.39 -1.20 21.01
C VAL A 91 -4.17 -1.68 19.58
N PHE A 92 -3.35 -0.95 18.81
CA PHE A 92 -3.07 -1.29 17.43
C PHE A 92 -1.67 -1.84 17.28
N VAL A 93 -1.58 -2.95 16.56
CA VAL A 93 -0.32 -3.64 16.27
C VAL A 93 0.08 -3.34 14.83
N LEU A 94 1.29 -2.82 14.64
CA LEU A 94 1.77 -2.41 13.32
C LEU A 94 3.25 -2.78 13.10
N PRO A 95 3.66 -3.10 11.86
CA PRO A 95 5.07 -3.32 11.54
C PRO A 95 5.92 -2.04 11.67
N ASP A 96 7.20 -2.19 11.99
CA ASP A 96 8.19 -1.10 12.10
C ASP A 96 8.40 -0.26 10.83
N LYS A 97 8.11 -0.81 9.63
CA LYS A 97 8.15 -0.08 8.35
C LYS A 97 7.08 1.01 8.21
N VAL A 98 6.08 1.02 9.10
CA VAL A 98 5.02 2.03 9.06
C VAL A 98 5.58 3.37 9.50
N GLY A 99 5.46 4.39 8.63
CA GLY A 99 5.99 5.73 8.89
C GLY A 99 5.46 6.35 10.18
N GLU A 100 6.31 7.17 10.81
CA GLU A 100 6.04 7.83 12.10
C GLU A 100 4.76 8.67 12.05
N ASP A 101 4.51 9.40 10.96
CA ASP A 101 3.31 10.22 10.78
C ASP A 101 2.00 9.44 10.97
N LYS A 102 1.94 8.20 10.45
CA LYS A 102 0.76 7.34 10.60
C LYS A 102 0.57 6.91 12.06
N ARG A 103 1.66 6.58 12.76
CA ARG A 103 1.62 6.26 14.20
C ARG A 103 1.17 7.48 15.01
N ASN A 104 1.68 8.66 14.67
CA ASN A 104 1.35 9.92 15.35
C ASN A 104 -0.13 10.25 15.25
N VAL A 105 -0.77 10.03 14.09
CA VAL A 105 -2.22 10.20 13.93
C VAL A 105 -3.01 9.26 14.84
N LEU A 106 -2.65 7.97 14.90
CA LEU A 106 -3.34 7.00 15.76
C LEU A 106 -3.15 7.33 17.25
N THR A 107 -1.93 7.68 17.66
CA THR A 107 -1.62 8.12 19.03
C THR A 107 -2.39 9.40 19.38
N ALA A 108 -2.57 10.34 18.46
CA ALA A 108 -3.35 11.56 18.68
C ALA A 108 -4.84 11.26 18.93
N TYR A 109 -5.37 10.18 18.36
CA TYR A 109 -6.71 9.66 18.68
C TYR A 109 -6.76 8.79 19.96
N GLY A 110 -5.64 8.68 20.69
CA GLY A 110 -5.55 7.96 21.96
C GLY A 110 -5.31 6.46 21.82
N ALA A 111 -4.91 5.96 20.65
CA ALA A 111 -4.56 4.56 20.47
C ALA A 111 -3.17 4.25 21.06
N GLU A 112 -3.04 3.10 21.70
CA GLU A 112 -1.76 2.52 22.07
C GLU A 112 -1.16 1.78 20.88
N ILE A 113 0.11 2.02 20.60
CA ILE A 113 0.81 1.46 19.43
C ILE A 113 1.80 0.40 19.87
N VAL A 114 1.64 -0.82 19.35
CA VAL A 114 2.60 -1.92 19.50
C VAL A 114 3.31 -2.11 18.17
N VAL A 115 4.62 -1.90 18.16
CA VAL A 115 5.46 -2.05 16.96
C VAL A 115 6.06 -3.45 16.93
N THR A 116 5.97 -4.11 15.78
CA THR A 116 6.56 -5.45 15.55
C THR A 116 7.53 -5.45 14.37
N PRO A 117 8.48 -6.40 14.29
CA PRO A 117 9.38 -6.52 13.15
C PRO A 117 8.63 -6.75 11.83
N THR A 118 9.05 -6.10 10.76
CA THR A 118 8.54 -6.38 9.40
C THR A 118 9.11 -7.68 8.82
N SER A 119 10.36 -8.02 9.15
CA SER A 119 11.16 -9.07 8.51
C SER A 119 10.87 -10.50 9.02
N VAL A 120 9.63 -10.78 9.44
CA VAL A 120 9.21 -12.10 9.93
C VAL A 120 7.99 -12.60 9.16
N ALA A 121 7.86 -13.91 9.01
CA ALA A 121 6.73 -14.53 8.33
C ALA A 121 5.39 -14.26 9.05
N PRO A 122 4.23 -14.27 8.34
CA PRO A 122 2.93 -13.98 8.95
C PRO A 122 2.56 -14.88 10.15
N ASP A 123 2.99 -16.14 10.16
CA ASP A 123 2.76 -17.10 11.24
C ASP A 123 3.80 -17.03 12.38
N HIS A 124 4.86 -16.23 12.21
CA HIS A 124 5.86 -16.02 13.24
C HIS A 124 5.22 -15.40 14.51
N PRO A 125 5.62 -15.79 15.73
CA PRO A 125 5.02 -15.28 16.97
C PRO A 125 5.16 -13.76 17.16
N ASP A 126 6.17 -13.16 16.54
CA ASP A 126 6.41 -11.70 16.55
C ASP A 126 5.82 -10.98 15.34
N SER A 127 5.09 -11.67 14.45
CA SER A 127 4.36 -11.00 13.38
C SER A 127 3.26 -10.11 13.97
N TYR A 128 2.94 -9.00 13.31
CA TYR A 128 1.89 -8.11 13.79
C TYR A 128 0.51 -8.80 13.89
N TYR A 129 0.25 -9.82 13.05
CA TYR A 129 -0.93 -10.68 13.14
C TYR A 129 -0.94 -11.50 14.43
N SER A 130 0.12 -12.28 14.67
CA SER A 130 0.25 -13.15 15.85
C SER A 130 0.25 -12.36 17.15
N VAL A 131 0.92 -11.21 17.17
CA VAL A 131 0.93 -10.31 18.32
C VAL A 131 -0.45 -9.72 18.57
N SER A 132 -1.18 -9.29 17.53
CA SER A 132 -2.56 -8.84 17.66
C SER A 132 -3.48 -9.93 18.22
N ASP A 133 -3.39 -11.17 17.71
CA ASP A 133 -4.18 -12.30 18.20
C ASP A 133 -3.85 -12.67 19.65
N ARG A 134 -2.56 -12.60 20.02
CA ARG A 134 -2.12 -12.78 21.41
C ARG A 134 -2.73 -11.72 22.31
N LEU A 135 -2.60 -10.44 21.96
CA LEU A 135 -3.14 -9.32 22.75
C LEU A 135 -4.67 -9.39 22.86
N ALA A 136 -5.37 -9.75 21.79
CA ALA A 136 -6.83 -9.92 21.82
C ALA A 136 -7.27 -11.05 22.77
N ARG A 137 -6.45 -12.09 22.95
CA ARG A 137 -6.72 -13.19 23.91
C ARG A 137 -6.33 -12.83 25.35
N GLU A 138 -5.24 -12.10 25.52
CA GLU A 138 -4.66 -11.80 26.84
C GLU A 138 -5.30 -10.60 27.54
N ILE A 139 -5.77 -9.60 26.79
CA ILE A 139 -6.41 -8.40 27.35
C ILE A 139 -7.87 -8.72 27.69
N PRO A 140 -8.28 -8.67 28.97
CA PRO A 140 -9.65 -8.96 29.37
C PRO A 140 -10.65 -7.99 28.72
N GLY A 141 -11.67 -8.53 28.06
CA GLY A 141 -12.68 -7.72 27.36
C GLY A 141 -12.19 -7.09 26.06
N ALA A 142 -11.08 -7.58 25.50
CA ALA A 142 -10.66 -7.22 24.17
C ALA A 142 -11.59 -7.80 23.09
N PHE A 143 -11.82 -7.01 22.07
CA PHE A 143 -12.53 -7.36 20.86
C PHE A 143 -11.61 -7.09 19.67
N LYS A 144 -11.49 -8.07 18.77
CA LYS A 144 -10.78 -7.93 17.51
C LYS A 144 -11.79 -7.72 16.38
N PRO A 145 -11.84 -6.55 15.74
CA PRO A 145 -12.70 -6.26 14.59
C PRO A 145 -12.55 -7.24 13.43
N ASP A 146 -11.32 -7.63 13.09
CA ASP A 146 -11.00 -8.57 12.01
C ASP A 146 -11.62 -8.18 10.65
N GLN A 147 -11.17 -7.05 10.10
CA GLN A 147 -11.77 -6.46 8.88
C GLN A 147 -11.76 -7.38 7.64
N TYR A 148 -10.92 -8.41 7.62
CA TYR A 148 -10.80 -9.35 6.49
C TYR A 148 -11.91 -10.40 6.47
N SER A 149 -12.45 -10.75 7.63
CA SER A 149 -13.47 -11.79 7.78
C SER A 149 -14.81 -11.28 8.33
N ASN A 150 -14.85 -10.04 8.82
CA ASN A 150 -16.05 -9.51 9.47
C ASN A 150 -17.13 -9.14 8.43
N PRO A 151 -18.33 -9.78 8.47
CA PRO A 151 -19.39 -9.52 7.49
C PRO A 151 -19.95 -8.09 7.57
N ASN A 152 -19.70 -7.38 8.68
CA ASN A 152 -20.10 -5.98 8.81
C ASN A 152 -19.28 -5.02 7.94
N GLY A 153 -18.12 -5.45 7.43
CA GLY A 153 -17.36 -4.70 6.42
C GLY A 153 -18.18 -4.53 5.14
N PRO A 154 -18.49 -5.61 4.40
CA PRO A 154 -19.37 -5.56 3.24
C PRO A 154 -20.76 -4.99 3.55
N LEU A 155 -21.36 -5.40 4.67
CA LEU A 155 -22.72 -4.96 5.01
C LEU A 155 -22.81 -3.43 5.19
N SER A 156 -21.78 -2.78 5.74
CA SER A 156 -21.76 -1.33 5.87
C SER A 156 -21.92 -0.62 4.52
N HIS A 157 -21.29 -1.15 3.47
CA HIS A 157 -21.34 -0.59 2.13
C HIS A 157 -22.63 -0.96 1.40
N TYR A 158 -23.16 -2.17 1.64
CA TYR A 158 -24.46 -2.59 1.14
C TYR A 158 -25.60 -1.73 1.69
N GLU A 159 -25.56 -1.39 2.98
CA GLU A 159 -26.62 -0.63 3.66
C GLU A 159 -26.46 0.89 3.52
N THR A 160 -25.29 1.40 3.12
CA THR A 160 -25.04 2.84 3.04
C THR A 160 -24.46 3.28 1.69
N THR A 161 -23.24 2.90 1.35
CA THR A 161 -22.52 3.40 0.17
C THR A 161 -23.26 3.08 -1.13
N GLY A 162 -23.77 1.85 -1.31
CA GLY A 162 -24.57 1.46 -2.47
C GLY A 162 -25.86 2.27 -2.61
N PRO A 163 -26.70 2.36 -1.56
CA PRO A 163 -27.89 3.21 -1.56
C PRO A 163 -27.61 4.69 -1.85
N GLU A 164 -26.53 5.24 -1.30
CA GLU A 164 -26.13 6.62 -1.60
C GLU A 164 -25.81 6.79 -3.07
N ILE A 165 -24.99 5.90 -3.65
CA ILE A 165 -24.64 5.95 -5.09
C ILE A 165 -25.89 5.84 -5.97
N TRP A 166 -26.77 4.89 -5.67
CA TRP A 166 -28.01 4.70 -6.43
C TRP A 166 -28.91 5.93 -6.38
N ARG A 167 -29.12 6.49 -5.17
CA ARG A 167 -29.88 7.72 -4.97
C ARG A 167 -29.26 8.90 -5.71
N ASP A 168 -27.95 9.11 -5.56
CA ASP A 168 -27.24 10.29 -6.07
C ASP A 168 -27.07 10.24 -7.60
N THR A 169 -27.23 9.06 -8.21
CA THR A 169 -27.29 8.87 -9.68
C THR A 169 -28.70 8.72 -10.21
N GLU A 170 -29.72 8.86 -9.37
CA GLU A 170 -31.13 8.64 -9.73
C GLU A 170 -31.39 7.26 -10.39
N GLY A 171 -30.56 6.25 -10.09
CA GLY A 171 -30.64 4.91 -10.67
C GLY A 171 -29.99 4.74 -12.05
N GLU A 172 -29.39 5.81 -12.60
CA GLU A 172 -28.81 5.84 -13.95
C GLU A 172 -27.40 5.23 -14.02
N ILE A 173 -26.78 4.89 -12.89
CA ILE A 173 -25.48 4.20 -12.88
C ILE A 173 -25.52 2.94 -13.76
N THR A 174 -24.49 2.77 -14.60
CA THR A 174 -24.27 1.59 -15.43
C THR A 174 -23.03 0.80 -15.00
N HIS A 175 -22.01 1.48 -14.46
CA HIS A 175 -20.77 0.85 -14.02
C HIS A 175 -20.34 1.37 -12.63
N PHE A 176 -19.96 0.47 -11.75
CA PHE A 176 -19.30 0.79 -10.48
C PHE A 176 -17.87 0.24 -10.47
N VAL A 177 -16.90 1.09 -10.11
CA VAL A 177 -15.49 0.74 -10.04
C VAL A 177 -14.93 1.02 -8.66
N ALA A 178 -14.22 0.05 -8.08
CA ALA A 178 -13.54 0.24 -6.80
C ALA A 178 -12.23 -0.55 -6.72
N GLY A 179 -11.24 0.02 -6.04
CA GLY A 179 -10.04 -0.70 -5.62
C GLY A 179 -10.37 -1.87 -4.69
N VAL A 180 -9.81 -3.05 -4.94
CA VAL A 180 -10.06 -4.24 -4.12
C VAL A 180 -8.92 -4.41 -3.11
N GLY A 181 -9.22 -4.29 -1.81
CA GLY A 181 -8.29 -4.64 -0.71
C GLY A 181 -8.86 -5.82 0.06
N THR A 182 -9.52 -5.57 1.20
CA THR A 182 -10.32 -6.58 1.91
C THR A 182 -11.50 -7.13 1.10
N GLY A 183 -11.85 -6.50 -0.03
CA GLY A 183 -13.01 -6.85 -0.85
C GLY A 183 -14.36 -6.35 -0.32
N GLY A 184 -14.44 -5.81 0.91
CA GLY A 184 -15.72 -5.44 1.50
C GLY A 184 -16.47 -4.33 0.76
N THR A 185 -15.77 -3.30 0.28
CA THR A 185 -16.40 -2.19 -0.45
C THR A 185 -17.01 -2.65 -1.77
N ILE A 186 -16.26 -3.36 -2.61
CA ILE A 186 -16.75 -3.81 -3.91
C ILE A 186 -17.87 -4.85 -3.78
N SER A 187 -17.76 -5.76 -2.81
CA SER A 187 -18.77 -6.81 -2.58
C SER A 187 -20.07 -6.21 -2.03
N GLY A 188 -19.97 -5.31 -1.05
CA GLY A 188 -21.14 -4.67 -0.43
C GLY A 188 -21.89 -3.75 -1.40
N VAL A 189 -21.18 -2.82 -2.05
CA VAL A 189 -21.79 -1.92 -3.04
C VAL A 189 -22.31 -2.72 -4.23
N GLY A 190 -21.50 -3.64 -4.75
CA GLY A 190 -21.84 -4.41 -5.95
C GLY A 190 -23.07 -5.27 -5.74
N ARG A 191 -23.19 -5.94 -4.59
CA ARG A 191 -24.39 -6.72 -4.25
C ARG A 191 -25.64 -5.85 -4.23
N TYR A 192 -25.59 -4.70 -3.54
CA TYR A 192 -26.73 -3.78 -3.49
C TYR A 192 -27.11 -3.31 -4.90
N LEU A 193 -26.13 -2.84 -5.68
CA LEU A 193 -26.39 -2.32 -7.02
C LEU A 193 -26.92 -3.39 -7.97
N LYS A 194 -26.40 -4.62 -7.92
CA LYS A 194 -26.93 -5.75 -8.72
C LYS A 194 -28.37 -6.07 -8.32
N GLU A 195 -28.70 -6.08 -7.03
CA GLU A 195 -30.07 -6.35 -6.56
C GLU A 195 -31.06 -5.28 -7.03
N VAL A 196 -30.76 -3.99 -6.81
CA VAL A 196 -31.70 -2.90 -7.17
C VAL A 196 -31.78 -2.61 -8.67
N SER A 197 -30.76 -2.98 -9.43
CA SER A 197 -30.72 -2.81 -10.88
C SER A 197 -31.07 -4.07 -11.67
N GLU A 198 -31.49 -5.14 -11.00
CA GLU A 198 -31.77 -6.45 -11.60
C GLU A 198 -30.59 -6.98 -12.43
N GLY A 199 -29.36 -6.77 -11.94
CA GLY A 199 -28.11 -7.20 -12.56
C GLY A 199 -27.61 -6.31 -13.71
N ARG A 200 -28.26 -5.17 -13.98
CA ARG A 200 -27.85 -4.24 -15.04
C ARG A 200 -26.51 -3.57 -14.78
N VAL A 201 -26.22 -3.21 -13.53
CA VAL A 201 -24.98 -2.49 -13.18
C VAL A 201 -23.79 -3.46 -13.21
N ARG A 202 -22.77 -3.10 -13.99
CA ARG A 202 -21.49 -3.81 -14.02
C ARG A 202 -20.57 -3.39 -12.87
N ILE A 203 -19.94 -4.37 -12.23
CA ILE A 203 -19.03 -4.20 -11.09
C ILE A 203 -17.61 -4.53 -11.52
N VAL A 204 -16.73 -3.53 -11.50
CA VAL A 204 -15.33 -3.64 -11.94
C VAL A 204 -14.38 -3.46 -10.76
N GLY A 205 -13.53 -4.46 -10.52
CA GLY A 205 -12.43 -4.38 -9.56
C GLY A 205 -11.22 -3.69 -10.18
N ALA A 206 -10.65 -2.74 -9.47
CA ALA A 206 -9.31 -2.22 -9.75
C ALA A 206 -8.32 -2.89 -8.79
N ASP A 207 -7.23 -3.42 -9.32
CA ASP A 207 -6.26 -4.21 -8.54
C ASP A 207 -4.83 -3.83 -8.94
N PRO A 208 -3.87 -3.76 -8.00
CA PRO A 208 -2.47 -3.55 -8.36
C PRO A 208 -1.90 -4.78 -9.06
N GLU A 209 -1.03 -4.57 -10.04
CA GLU A 209 -0.24 -5.65 -10.63
C GLU A 209 0.53 -6.41 -9.54
N GLY A 210 0.37 -7.73 -9.52
CA GLY A 210 1.03 -8.61 -8.54
C GLY A 210 0.09 -9.14 -7.47
N SER A 211 -1.08 -8.54 -7.25
CA SER A 211 -2.12 -9.03 -6.35
C SER A 211 -2.85 -10.26 -6.91
N VAL A 212 -3.39 -11.10 -6.02
CA VAL A 212 -4.10 -12.34 -6.40
C VAL A 212 -5.41 -12.10 -7.14
N TYR A 213 -6.07 -10.94 -6.93
CA TYR A 213 -7.35 -10.65 -7.60
C TYR A 213 -7.19 -10.55 -9.11
N SER A 214 -6.07 -10.00 -9.61
CA SER A 214 -5.74 -9.95 -11.03
C SER A 214 -4.88 -11.12 -11.52
N GLY A 215 -4.78 -12.21 -10.74
CA GLY A 215 -4.00 -13.42 -11.10
C GLY A 215 -2.49 -13.30 -10.87
N GLY A 216 -2.04 -12.33 -10.09
CA GLY A 216 -0.66 -12.21 -9.63
C GLY A 216 -0.30 -13.18 -8.50
N THR A 217 0.95 -13.13 -8.06
CA THR A 217 1.49 -14.06 -7.05
C THR A 217 1.41 -13.54 -5.61
N GLY A 218 0.75 -12.40 -5.36
CA GLY A 218 0.71 -11.70 -4.07
C GLY A 218 1.97 -10.89 -3.76
N ARG A 219 2.80 -10.59 -4.76
CA ARG A 219 4.09 -9.91 -4.54
C ARG A 219 3.89 -8.42 -4.17
N PRO A 220 4.78 -7.85 -3.35
CA PRO A 220 4.64 -6.45 -2.91
C PRO A 220 4.63 -5.43 -4.05
N TYR A 221 3.89 -4.35 -3.83
CA TYR A 221 3.82 -3.15 -4.68
C TYR A 221 3.76 -1.90 -3.77
N LEU A 222 3.88 -0.70 -4.35
CA LEU A 222 4.00 0.55 -3.60
C LEU A 222 2.66 1.25 -3.35
N VAL A 223 1.65 1.05 -4.19
CA VAL A 223 0.29 1.53 -3.93
C VAL A 223 -0.24 0.90 -2.63
N GLU A 224 -0.81 1.71 -1.75
CA GLU A 224 -1.28 1.26 -0.43
C GLU A 224 -2.80 1.08 -0.37
N GLY A 225 -3.25 0.10 0.42
CA GLY A 225 -4.66 -0.09 0.81
C GLY A 225 -5.52 -0.90 -0.17
N VAL A 226 -4.90 -1.51 -1.17
CA VAL A 226 -5.49 -2.36 -2.22
C VAL A 226 -4.56 -3.53 -2.53
N GLY A 227 -5.09 -4.54 -3.21
CA GLY A 227 -4.51 -5.85 -3.48
C GLY A 227 -4.27 -6.69 -2.22
N GLU A 228 -4.14 -8.01 -2.39
CA GLU A 228 -3.84 -8.95 -1.31
C GLU A 228 -3.01 -10.13 -1.84
N ASP A 229 -2.38 -10.88 -0.93
CA ASP A 229 -1.69 -12.15 -1.16
C ASP A 229 -2.54 -13.38 -0.78
N PHE A 230 -3.75 -13.16 -0.26
CA PHE A 230 -4.76 -14.19 0.05
C PHE A 230 -6.17 -13.71 -0.33
N TRP A 231 -7.18 -14.58 -0.16
CA TRP A 231 -8.59 -14.27 -0.42
C TRP A 231 -9.33 -13.98 0.90
N PRO A 232 -9.67 -12.70 1.21
CA PRO A 232 -10.43 -12.35 2.39
C PRO A 232 -11.87 -12.88 2.31
N ALA A 233 -12.44 -13.31 3.44
CA ALA A 233 -13.83 -13.77 3.48
C ALA A 233 -14.87 -12.63 3.29
N ALA A 234 -14.44 -11.38 3.42
CA ALA A 234 -15.24 -10.20 3.08
C ALA A 234 -15.36 -9.95 1.56
N TYR A 235 -14.58 -10.65 0.72
CA TYR A 235 -14.68 -10.56 -0.72
C TYR A 235 -15.66 -11.61 -1.29
N ASP A 236 -16.59 -11.16 -2.14
CA ASP A 236 -17.51 -12.02 -2.87
C ASP A 236 -17.19 -11.97 -4.38
N PRO A 237 -16.53 -13.02 -4.94
CA PRO A 237 -16.16 -13.04 -6.35
C PRO A 237 -17.37 -13.10 -7.29
N ASP A 238 -18.52 -13.64 -6.86
CA ASP A 238 -19.71 -13.78 -7.72
C ASP A 238 -20.36 -12.43 -8.04
N VAL A 239 -20.05 -11.40 -7.23
CA VAL A 239 -20.52 -10.04 -7.42
C VAL A 239 -19.71 -9.29 -8.50
N VAL A 240 -18.43 -9.62 -8.68
CA VAL A 240 -17.51 -8.85 -9.53
C VAL A 240 -17.51 -9.39 -10.96
N ASP A 241 -17.77 -8.52 -11.94
CA ASP A 241 -17.86 -8.93 -13.36
C ASP A 241 -16.49 -8.96 -14.06
N GLU A 242 -15.55 -8.11 -13.63
CA GLU A 242 -14.21 -8.01 -14.20
C GLU A 242 -13.24 -7.43 -13.16
N VAL A 243 -11.97 -7.85 -13.20
CA VAL A 243 -10.88 -7.22 -12.44
C VAL A 243 -9.82 -6.73 -13.41
N ILE A 244 -9.43 -5.46 -13.28
CA ILE A 244 -8.44 -4.79 -14.14
C ILE A 244 -7.19 -4.48 -13.30
N ALA A 245 -6.06 -4.98 -13.77
CA ALA A 245 -4.75 -4.71 -13.18
C ALA A 245 -4.21 -3.34 -13.60
N SER A 246 -3.55 -2.65 -12.67
CA SER A 246 -2.78 -1.43 -12.93
C SER A 246 -1.44 -1.41 -12.20
N SER A 247 -0.42 -0.89 -12.86
CA SER A 247 0.91 -0.74 -12.26
C SER A 247 0.97 0.44 -11.28
N ASP A 248 2.00 0.45 -10.42
CA ASP A 248 2.31 1.59 -9.54
C ASP A 248 2.50 2.89 -10.34
N GLN A 249 3.24 2.83 -11.47
CA GLN A 249 3.49 3.98 -12.34
C GLN A 249 2.18 4.58 -12.85
N GLU A 250 1.30 3.77 -13.44
CA GLU A 250 -0.01 4.24 -13.92
C GLU A 250 -0.83 4.88 -12.79
N SER A 251 -0.83 4.23 -11.62
CA SER A 251 -1.58 4.67 -10.45
C SER A 251 -1.08 6.02 -9.92
N PHE A 252 0.23 6.21 -9.81
CA PHE A 252 0.84 7.44 -9.31
C PHE A 252 0.75 8.59 -10.31
N ASP A 253 0.94 8.32 -11.60
CA ASP A 253 0.73 9.32 -12.65
C ASP A 253 -0.69 9.85 -12.62
N MET A 254 -1.70 8.97 -12.57
CA MET A 254 -3.09 9.39 -12.45
C MET A 254 -3.39 10.11 -11.13
N THR A 255 -2.80 9.68 -10.01
CA THR A 255 -2.94 10.36 -8.72
C THR A 255 -2.47 11.82 -8.81
N LEU A 256 -1.31 12.05 -9.43
CA LEU A 256 -0.78 13.41 -9.65
C LEU A 256 -1.65 14.21 -10.62
N ARG A 257 -2.19 13.59 -11.67
CA ARG A 257 -3.13 14.22 -12.59
C ARG A 257 -4.44 14.60 -11.92
N LEU A 258 -5.03 13.75 -11.08
CA LEU A 258 -6.23 14.08 -10.30
C LEU A 258 -6.03 15.33 -9.44
N ALA A 259 -4.87 15.47 -8.81
CA ALA A 259 -4.53 16.66 -8.03
C ALA A 259 -4.37 17.90 -8.92
N ARG A 260 -3.63 17.80 -10.03
CA ARG A 260 -3.29 18.95 -10.91
C ARG A 260 -4.43 19.39 -11.83
N GLU A 261 -5.21 18.44 -12.33
CA GLU A 261 -6.19 18.65 -13.38
C GLU A 261 -7.61 18.82 -12.83
N GLU A 262 -7.97 18.06 -11.77
CA GLU A 262 -9.31 18.03 -11.17
C GLU A 262 -9.38 18.69 -9.78
N GLY A 263 -8.24 19.00 -9.16
CA GLY A 263 -8.19 19.55 -7.80
C GLY A 263 -8.52 18.53 -6.71
N LEU A 264 -8.41 17.23 -7.01
CA LEU A 264 -8.70 16.13 -6.08
C LEU A 264 -7.39 15.58 -5.49
N LEU A 265 -7.09 15.98 -4.26
CA LEU A 265 -5.90 15.50 -3.53
C LEU A 265 -6.21 14.14 -2.85
N VAL A 266 -5.86 13.04 -3.51
CA VAL A 266 -6.24 11.67 -3.14
C VAL A 266 -5.05 10.72 -2.95
N GLY A 267 -5.28 9.53 -2.41
CA GLY A 267 -4.26 8.47 -2.31
C GLY A 267 -3.99 7.70 -3.60
N GLY A 268 -2.91 6.91 -3.62
CA GLY A 268 -2.49 6.12 -4.80
C GLY A 268 -3.55 5.12 -5.30
N SER A 269 -4.31 4.52 -4.38
CA SER A 269 -5.40 3.59 -4.71
C SER A 269 -6.55 4.27 -5.46
N SER A 270 -6.75 5.58 -5.26
CA SER A 270 -7.71 6.38 -6.01
C SER A 270 -7.25 6.58 -7.46
N GLY A 271 -5.96 6.88 -7.68
CA GLY A 271 -5.40 6.95 -9.02
C GLY A 271 -5.51 5.62 -9.77
N MET A 272 -5.19 4.51 -9.09
CA MET A 272 -5.34 3.15 -9.62
C MET A 272 -6.79 2.84 -10.03
N ALA A 273 -7.75 3.16 -9.17
CA ALA A 273 -9.18 2.98 -9.45
C ALA A 273 -9.62 3.78 -10.68
N VAL A 274 -9.15 5.04 -10.81
CA VAL A 274 -9.45 5.86 -11.97
C VAL A 274 -8.81 5.29 -13.24
N VAL A 275 -7.53 4.92 -13.25
CA VAL A 275 -6.91 4.32 -14.45
C VAL A 275 -7.65 3.06 -14.90
N SER A 276 -7.95 2.17 -13.95
CA SER A 276 -8.67 0.93 -14.23
C SER A 276 -10.06 1.21 -14.79
N ALA A 277 -10.76 2.19 -14.23
CA ALA A 277 -12.04 2.67 -14.73
C ALA A 277 -11.93 3.22 -16.16
N LEU A 278 -10.90 4.01 -16.49
CA LEU A 278 -10.71 4.54 -17.84
C LEU A 278 -10.38 3.44 -18.85
N LYS A 279 -9.68 2.36 -18.43
CA LYS A 279 -9.46 1.17 -19.27
C LYS A 279 -10.80 0.49 -19.60
N ALA A 280 -11.68 0.30 -18.62
CA ALA A 280 -13.04 -0.22 -18.81
C ALA A 280 -13.93 0.72 -19.64
N ALA A 281 -13.76 2.04 -19.48
CA ALA A 281 -14.63 3.05 -20.07
C ALA A 281 -14.43 3.26 -21.58
N LYS A 282 -13.37 2.70 -22.19
CA LYS A 282 -13.00 2.93 -23.60
C LYS A 282 -14.12 2.64 -24.61
N HIS A 283 -15.05 1.75 -24.25
CA HIS A 283 -16.14 1.32 -25.12
C HIS A 283 -17.51 1.86 -24.70
N LEU A 284 -17.57 2.67 -23.65
CA LEU A 284 -18.81 3.19 -23.11
C LEU A 284 -19.32 4.38 -23.92
N GLY A 285 -20.65 4.45 -24.06
CA GLY A 285 -21.37 5.47 -24.81
C GLY A 285 -21.73 6.70 -23.96
N PRO A 286 -22.33 7.73 -24.58
CA PRO A 286 -22.74 8.96 -23.89
C PRO A 286 -23.85 8.76 -22.84
N ASP A 287 -24.63 7.67 -22.96
CA ASP A 287 -25.71 7.33 -22.03
C ASP A 287 -25.21 6.52 -20.82
N ASP A 288 -23.93 6.13 -20.80
CA ASP A 288 -23.34 5.40 -19.69
C ASP A 288 -22.94 6.33 -18.54
N VAL A 289 -23.18 5.87 -17.30
CA VAL A 289 -22.78 6.54 -16.07
C VAL A 289 -21.89 5.61 -15.26
N MET A 290 -20.62 5.97 -15.14
CA MET A 290 -19.62 5.25 -14.37
C MET A 290 -19.35 5.97 -13.05
N VAL A 291 -19.42 5.24 -11.93
CA VAL A 291 -19.07 5.75 -10.59
C VAL A 291 -17.83 5.02 -10.06
N ILE A 292 -16.80 5.79 -9.71
CA ILE A 292 -15.52 5.29 -9.21
C ILE A 292 -15.37 5.68 -7.74
N LEU A 293 -15.05 4.74 -6.85
CA LEU A 293 -14.84 5.06 -5.44
C LEU A 293 -13.40 5.53 -5.18
N LEU A 294 -13.24 6.71 -4.57
CA LEU A 294 -11.93 7.25 -4.14
C LEU A 294 -11.78 7.05 -2.63
N PRO A 295 -10.99 6.06 -2.16
CA PRO A 295 -11.10 5.58 -0.78
C PRO A 295 -10.62 6.57 0.28
N ASP A 296 -9.59 7.37 -0.01
CA ASP A 296 -8.93 8.24 0.96
C ASP A 296 -8.21 9.45 0.33
N GLY A 297 -7.79 10.36 1.21
CA GLY A 297 -7.20 11.65 0.84
C GLY A 297 -5.68 11.60 0.73
N GLY A 298 -5.10 12.55 -0.01
CA GLY A 298 -3.66 12.58 -0.29
C GLY A 298 -2.76 12.92 0.91
N ARG A 299 -3.32 13.34 2.05
CA ARG A 299 -2.56 13.76 3.24
C ARG A 299 -1.65 12.66 3.80
N GLY A 300 -2.09 11.41 3.75
CA GLY A 300 -1.29 10.25 4.19
C GLY A 300 -0.08 9.94 3.30
N TYR A 301 0.07 10.64 2.17
CA TYR A 301 1.02 10.34 1.10
C TYR A 301 1.93 11.53 0.76
N LEU A 302 1.94 12.59 1.58
CA LEU A 302 2.75 13.79 1.34
C LEU A 302 4.25 13.50 1.27
N GLY A 303 4.74 12.57 2.09
CA GLY A 303 6.12 12.11 2.06
C GLY A 303 6.44 11.08 0.96
N LYS A 304 5.44 10.70 0.14
CA LYS A 304 5.55 9.65 -0.89
C LYS A 304 5.22 10.19 -2.28
N ILE A 305 4.05 9.85 -2.84
CA ILE A 305 3.64 10.17 -4.22
C ILE A 305 3.65 11.69 -4.48
N PHE A 306 3.40 12.51 -3.46
CA PHE A 306 3.46 13.98 -3.58
C PHE A 306 4.84 14.58 -3.26
N ASN A 307 5.83 13.74 -2.93
CA ASN A 307 7.23 14.11 -2.76
C ASN A 307 8.00 13.74 -4.03
N GLU A 308 8.49 14.75 -4.74
CA GLU A 308 9.21 14.56 -5.99
C GLU A 308 10.48 13.71 -5.83
N LYS A 309 11.22 13.87 -4.72
CA LYS A 309 12.41 13.06 -4.46
C LYS A 309 12.07 11.58 -4.27
N TRP A 310 10.93 11.30 -3.63
CA TRP A 310 10.45 9.93 -3.50
C TRP A 310 10.04 9.35 -4.86
N MET A 311 9.31 10.12 -5.68
CA MET A 311 8.96 9.68 -7.04
C MET A 311 10.20 9.43 -7.90
N GLN A 312 11.23 10.27 -7.78
CA GLN A 312 12.50 10.13 -8.48
C GLN A 312 13.27 8.91 -7.99
N SER A 313 13.42 8.72 -6.67
CA SER A 313 14.23 7.63 -6.11
C SER A 313 13.67 6.24 -6.40
N TYR A 314 12.37 6.11 -6.66
CA TYR A 314 11.73 4.89 -7.12
C TYR A 314 11.65 4.76 -8.66
N GLY A 315 12.23 5.70 -9.41
CA GLY A 315 12.29 5.68 -10.87
C GLY A 315 11.01 6.13 -11.58
N PHE A 316 10.01 6.66 -10.88
CA PHE A 316 8.72 7.05 -11.47
C PHE A 316 8.74 8.39 -12.21
N ALA A 317 9.65 9.30 -11.83
CA ALA A 317 9.75 10.64 -12.41
C ALA A 317 10.97 10.76 -13.32
N ARG A 318 10.80 11.40 -14.49
CA ARG A 318 11.88 11.62 -15.47
C ARG A 318 12.54 12.98 -15.30
N VAL A 319 13.86 13.01 -15.41
CA VAL A 319 14.65 14.25 -15.55
C VAL A 319 15.05 14.42 -17.01
N ASN A 320 14.79 15.59 -17.60
CA ASN A 320 15.07 15.85 -19.00
C ASN A 320 16.43 16.51 -19.21
N GLY A 321 17.15 16.09 -20.25
CA GLY A 321 18.28 16.83 -20.83
C GLY A 321 19.63 16.67 -20.12
N GLN A 322 19.82 15.64 -19.29
CA GLN A 322 21.07 15.32 -18.61
C GLN A 322 21.38 13.82 -18.69
N ARG A 323 22.65 13.45 -18.47
CA ARG A 323 23.05 12.05 -18.28
C ARG A 323 22.48 11.53 -16.96
N THR A 324 21.95 10.32 -17.01
CA THR A 324 21.17 9.69 -15.94
C THR A 324 21.87 8.46 -15.36
N VAL A 325 21.35 7.96 -14.24
CA VAL A 325 21.77 6.68 -13.67
C VAL A 325 21.55 5.54 -14.67
N ALA A 326 20.48 5.57 -15.47
CA ALA A 326 20.24 4.59 -16.53
C ALA A 326 21.41 4.52 -17.53
N ASP A 327 21.97 5.67 -17.91
CA ASP A 327 23.12 5.72 -18.82
C ASP A 327 24.35 5.03 -18.20
N VAL A 328 24.62 5.28 -16.91
CA VAL A 328 25.71 4.63 -16.18
C VAL A 328 25.50 3.12 -16.11
N MET A 329 24.29 2.69 -15.76
CA MET A 329 23.96 1.26 -15.67
C MET A 329 24.09 0.57 -17.03
N SER A 330 23.67 1.21 -18.12
CA SER A 330 23.80 0.67 -19.47
C SER A 330 25.25 0.56 -19.96
N ALA A 331 26.13 1.41 -19.45
CA ALA A 331 27.55 1.42 -19.78
C ALA A 331 28.35 0.37 -18.98
N LYS A 332 27.75 -0.28 -17.97
CA LYS A 332 28.40 -1.37 -17.25
C LYS A 332 28.69 -2.52 -18.23
N THR A 333 29.94 -2.61 -18.66
CA THR A 333 30.45 -3.72 -19.47
C THR A 333 31.15 -4.69 -18.52
N GLY A 334 30.54 -5.85 -18.26
CA GLY A 334 31.09 -6.80 -17.30
C GLY A 334 30.35 -8.12 -17.24
N SER A 335 30.92 -9.08 -16.51
CA SER A 335 30.35 -10.41 -16.24
C SER A 335 29.53 -10.47 -14.93
N LEU A 336 29.46 -9.36 -14.18
CA LEU A 336 28.72 -9.30 -12.92
C LEU A 336 27.22 -9.34 -13.20
N PRO A 337 26.46 -10.19 -12.48
CA PRO A 337 25.01 -10.10 -12.45
C PRO A 337 24.54 -8.71 -12.01
N ASP A 338 23.39 -8.27 -12.51
CA ASP A 338 22.79 -6.97 -12.16
C ASP A 338 22.63 -6.79 -10.63
N LEU A 339 22.27 -7.87 -9.94
CA LEU A 339 22.15 -7.95 -8.49
C LEU A 339 22.93 -9.17 -7.97
N VAL A 340 24.19 -8.96 -7.58
CA VAL A 340 24.90 -9.91 -6.71
C VAL A 340 24.31 -9.77 -5.31
N HIS A 341 23.81 -10.86 -4.71
CA HIS A 341 23.00 -10.80 -3.49
C HIS A 341 23.20 -12.03 -2.59
N ALA A 342 22.64 -11.96 -1.38
CA ALA A 342 22.48 -13.09 -0.48
C ALA A 342 21.01 -13.25 -0.06
N HIS A 343 20.65 -14.41 0.49
CA HIS A 343 19.36 -14.68 1.09
C HIS A 343 19.44 -14.72 2.63
N PRO A 344 18.34 -14.44 3.35
CA PRO A 344 18.30 -14.56 4.81
C PRO A 344 18.73 -15.93 5.35
N ASN A 345 18.51 -17.00 4.56
CA ASN A 345 18.83 -18.37 4.93
C ASN A 345 20.26 -18.79 4.57
N ASP A 346 20.99 -18.00 3.79
CA ASP A 346 22.39 -18.26 3.47
C ASP A 346 23.24 -18.15 4.74
N THR A 347 24.35 -18.89 4.80
CA THR A 347 25.27 -18.74 5.94
C THR A 347 26.18 -17.53 5.75
N ILE A 348 26.74 -17.01 6.85
CA ILE A 348 27.78 -15.96 6.79
C ILE A 348 28.94 -16.40 5.88
N ARG A 349 29.29 -17.70 5.88
CA ARG A 349 30.30 -18.26 4.97
C ARG A 349 29.91 -18.11 3.51
N ASP A 350 28.65 -18.35 3.17
CA ASP A 350 28.16 -18.26 1.80
C ASP A 350 28.17 -16.80 1.34
N ALA A 351 27.71 -15.86 2.17
CA ALA A 351 27.79 -14.43 1.88
C ALA A 351 29.24 -13.96 1.62
N ILE A 352 30.20 -14.35 2.47
CA ILE A 352 31.62 -14.02 2.27
C ILE A 352 32.17 -14.64 0.97
N ARG A 353 31.74 -15.85 0.63
CA ARG A 353 32.14 -16.51 -0.63
C ARG A 353 31.61 -15.76 -1.84
N ILE A 354 30.35 -15.35 -1.82
CA ILE A 354 29.72 -14.55 -2.88
C ILE A 354 30.48 -13.23 -3.03
N MET A 355 30.76 -12.52 -1.92
CA MET A 355 31.56 -11.29 -1.93
C MET A 355 32.94 -11.50 -2.59
N THR A 356 33.62 -12.60 -2.25
CA THR A 356 34.95 -12.92 -2.80
C THR A 356 34.89 -13.32 -4.28
N GLU A 357 33.90 -14.11 -4.67
CA GLU A 357 33.74 -14.62 -6.04
C GLU A 357 33.44 -13.49 -7.03
N TYR A 358 32.58 -12.55 -6.62
CA TYR A 358 32.16 -11.42 -7.44
C TYR A 358 32.96 -10.13 -7.18
N ASP A 359 33.96 -10.17 -6.30
CA ASP A 359 34.82 -9.04 -5.91
C ASP A 359 34.01 -7.80 -5.47
N VAL A 360 33.01 -8.03 -4.61
CA VAL A 360 32.15 -6.99 -4.02
C VAL A 360 32.27 -6.97 -2.51
N SER A 361 32.21 -5.78 -1.91
CA SER A 361 32.34 -5.61 -0.45
C SER A 361 31.01 -5.58 0.30
N GLN A 362 29.88 -5.57 -0.42
CA GLN A 362 28.53 -5.48 0.14
C GLN A 362 27.54 -6.27 -0.70
N LEU A 363 26.55 -6.86 -0.05
CA LEU A 363 25.47 -7.60 -0.70
C LEU A 363 24.11 -7.11 -0.18
N PRO A 364 23.13 -6.81 -1.06
CA PRO A 364 21.75 -6.73 -0.65
C PRO A 364 21.27 -8.12 -0.21
N VAL A 365 20.43 -8.17 0.81
CA VAL A 365 19.79 -9.39 1.30
C VAL A 365 18.37 -9.45 0.75
N LEU A 366 18.10 -10.44 -0.10
CA LEU A 366 16.82 -10.61 -0.80
C LEU A 366 16.01 -11.77 -0.21
N SER A 367 14.72 -11.53 0.03
CA SER A 367 13.79 -12.58 0.49
C SER A 367 13.26 -13.48 -0.63
N ALA A 368 13.52 -13.14 -1.89
CA ALA A 368 13.17 -13.90 -3.09
C ALA A 368 14.29 -13.83 -4.13
N GLU A 369 14.27 -14.73 -5.10
CA GLU A 369 15.20 -14.71 -6.24
C GLU A 369 14.81 -13.64 -7.26
N PRO A 370 15.78 -12.93 -7.89
CA PRO A 370 15.49 -12.01 -8.98
C PRO A 370 14.70 -12.64 -10.12
N PRO A 371 13.78 -11.89 -10.77
CA PRO A 371 13.50 -10.47 -10.57
C PRO A 371 12.71 -10.21 -9.29
N VAL A 372 13.21 -9.34 -8.41
CA VAL A 372 12.61 -8.98 -7.11
C VAL A 372 11.86 -7.62 -7.16
N VAL A 373 11.03 -7.33 -6.15
CA VAL A 373 10.44 -6.00 -5.92
C VAL A 373 11.06 -5.34 -4.69
N MET A 374 10.89 -4.02 -4.52
CA MET A 374 11.50 -3.31 -3.39
C MET A 374 11.07 -3.85 -2.02
N GLY A 375 9.83 -4.34 -1.89
CA GLY A 375 9.35 -4.96 -0.66
C GLY A 375 10.04 -6.28 -0.29
N GLU A 376 10.81 -6.87 -1.20
CA GLU A 376 11.55 -8.12 -1.00
C GLU A 376 13.04 -7.89 -0.66
N VAL A 377 13.51 -6.64 -0.65
CA VAL A 377 14.85 -6.25 -0.20
C VAL A 377 14.83 -6.06 1.32
N ALA A 378 15.36 -7.03 2.06
CA ALA A 378 15.32 -7.04 3.52
C ALA A 378 16.33 -6.07 4.15
N GLY A 379 17.43 -5.79 3.46
CA GLY A 379 18.50 -4.93 3.92
C GLY A 379 19.79 -5.22 3.18
N ALA A 380 20.93 -4.98 3.81
CA ALA A 380 22.23 -5.32 3.26
C ALA A 380 23.19 -5.86 4.33
N VAL A 381 24.22 -6.56 3.87
CA VAL A 381 25.38 -6.93 4.68
C VAL A 381 26.66 -6.47 4.00
N ASP A 382 27.60 -5.98 4.80
CA ASP A 382 28.92 -5.57 4.35
C ASP A 382 30.03 -6.43 4.98
N GLU A 383 31.13 -6.58 4.23
CA GLU A 383 32.27 -7.38 4.62
C GLU A 383 32.79 -7.00 6.01
N ARG A 384 32.92 -5.70 6.29
CA ARG A 384 33.47 -5.20 7.55
C ARG A 384 32.60 -5.64 8.74
N SER A 385 31.29 -5.48 8.66
CA SER A 385 30.36 -5.86 9.72
C SER A 385 30.37 -7.38 9.96
N LEU A 386 30.36 -8.19 8.89
CA LEU A 386 30.41 -9.64 9.00
C LEU A 386 31.73 -10.12 9.64
N LEU A 387 32.87 -9.56 9.20
CA LEU A 387 34.17 -9.89 9.79
C LEU A 387 34.25 -9.49 11.27
N GLU A 388 33.73 -8.31 11.62
CA GLU A 388 33.69 -7.87 13.02
C GLU A 388 32.86 -8.84 13.88
N LEU A 389 31.69 -9.27 13.42
CA LEU A 389 30.84 -10.22 14.13
C LEU A 389 31.54 -11.57 14.35
N VAL A 390 32.19 -12.10 13.31
CA VAL A 390 32.90 -13.39 13.38
C VAL A 390 34.13 -13.31 14.27
N PHE A 391 35.00 -12.30 14.08
CA PHE A 391 36.24 -12.18 14.87
C PHE A 391 36.00 -11.77 16.33
N SER A 392 34.90 -11.07 16.63
CA SER A 392 34.49 -10.79 18.01
C SER A 392 33.79 -11.96 18.71
N GLY A 393 33.52 -13.06 17.98
CA GLY A 393 32.81 -14.23 18.50
C GLY A 393 31.30 -14.02 18.73
N ARG A 394 30.72 -12.95 18.16
CA ARG A 394 29.28 -12.66 18.21
C ARG A 394 28.47 -13.44 17.19
N ALA A 395 29.12 -14.01 16.17
CA ALA A 395 28.51 -14.89 15.18
C ALA A 395 29.51 -15.99 14.75
N GLN A 396 29.00 -17.09 14.23
CA GLN A 396 29.76 -18.18 13.62
C GLN A 396 29.58 -18.19 12.10
N LEU A 397 30.56 -18.71 11.37
CA LEU A 397 30.48 -18.82 9.90
C LEU A 397 29.29 -19.68 9.40
N SER A 398 28.74 -20.54 10.25
CA SER A 398 27.57 -21.38 9.95
C SER A 398 26.24 -20.71 10.28
N ASP A 399 26.26 -19.55 10.95
CA ASP A 399 25.02 -18.84 11.29
C ASP A 399 24.41 -18.24 10.02
N GLN A 400 23.08 -18.14 10.01
CA GLN A 400 22.33 -17.55 8.90
C GLN A 400 22.53 -16.02 8.86
N VAL A 401 22.47 -15.44 7.67
CA VAL A 401 22.65 -14.00 7.43
C VAL A 401 21.49 -13.17 7.97
N GLY A 402 20.25 -13.69 7.94
CA GLY A 402 19.03 -12.96 8.29
C GLY A 402 19.13 -12.12 9.58
N PRO A 403 19.51 -12.70 10.74
CA PRO A 403 19.65 -11.97 12.01
C PRO A 403 20.71 -10.86 12.03
N PHE A 404 21.64 -10.85 11.07
CA PHE A 404 22.73 -9.88 10.96
C PHE A 404 22.55 -8.90 9.80
N THR A 405 21.38 -8.92 9.16
CA THR A 405 21.05 -7.98 8.08
C THR A 405 20.96 -6.56 8.65
N GLY A 406 21.77 -5.65 8.10
CA GLY A 406 21.77 -4.24 8.44
C GLY A 406 20.79 -3.43 7.60
N ASP A 407 20.94 -2.11 7.63
CA ASP A 407 20.12 -1.20 6.84
C ASP A 407 20.24 -1.50 5.33
N ALA A 408 19.14 -1.28 4.61
CA ALA A 408 19.16 -1.36 3.14
C ALA A 408 20.07 -0.28 2.54
N PHE A 409 20.58 -0.54 1.34
CA PHE A 409 21.34 0.47 0.60
C PHE A 409 20.51 1.74 0.38
N GLY A 410 21.22 2.87 0.27
CA GLY A 410 20.61 4.11 -0.17
C GLY A 410 19.93 3.92 -1.53
N LEU A 411 18.77 4.52 -1.72
CA LEU A 411 17.96 4.32 -2.93
C LEU A 411 18.23 5.43 -3.95
N ILE A 412 18.34 5.06 -5.22
CA ILE A 412 18.40 6.01 -6.35
C ILE A 412 17.60 5.49 -7.55
N GLY A 413 16.88 6.35 -8.24
CA GLY A 413 16.12 5.99 -9.44
C GLY A 413 16.96 6.04 -10.70
N VAL A 414 16.63 5.20 -11.68
CA VAL A 414 17.27 5.17 -13.00
C VAL A 414 17.20 6.52 -13.74
N ASN A 415 16.18 7.32 -13.44
CA ASN A 415 15.95 8.62 -14.07
C ASN A 415 16.62 9.80 -13.36
N GLU A 416 17.25 9.57 -12.20
CA GLU A 416 18.03 10.59 -11.50
C GLU A 416 19.35 10.88 -12.22
N THR A 417 19.94 12.05 -11.95
CA THR A 417 21.10 12.53 -12.70
C THR A 417 22.40 11.95 -12.15
N VAL A 418 23.45 11.90 -12.97
CA VAL A 418 24.79 11.49 -12.50
C VAL A 418 25.30 12.35 -11.32
N PRO A 419 25.12 13.69 -11.29
CA PRO A 419 25.40 14.50 -10.11
C PRO A 419 24.62 14.11 -8.85
N ASP A 420 23.34 13.73 -8.97
CA ASP A 420 22.55 13.25 -7.82
C ASP A 420 23.13 11.95 -7.28
N ALA A 421 23.50 11.03 -8.16
CA ALA A 421 24.20 9.78 -7.80
C ALA A 421 25.51 10.03 -7.07
N TRP A 422 26.33 10.95 -7.58
CA TRP A 422 27.57 11.37 -6.91
C TRP A 422 27.31 11.95 -5.51
N SER A 423 26.29 12.80 -5.38
CA SER A 423 25.90 13.38 -4.09
C SER A 423 25.43 12.30 -3.10
N ALA A 424 24.61 11.35 -3.54
CA ALA A 424 24.11 10.26 -2.70
C ALA A 424 25.23 9.30 -2.25
N LEU A 425 26.19 9.02 -3.15
CA LEU A 425 27.42 8.29 -2.83
C LEU A 425 28.40 9.10 -1.95
N GLY A 426 28.11 10.35 -1.62
CA GLY A 426 28.83 11.09 -0.59
C GLY A 426 28.52 10.60 0.84
N SER A 427 27.34 9.99 1.03
CA SER A 427 26.85 9.49 2.32
C SER A 427 26.68 7.97 2.38
N ALA A 428 26.79 7.27 1.26
CA ALA A 428 26.69 5.82 1.15
C ALA A 428 27.78 5.27 0.24
N ASP A 429 28.19 4.02 0.43
CA ASP A 429 29.19 3.37 -0.42
C ASP A 429 28.58 2.68 -1.64
N VAL A 430 27.33 2.22 -1.51
CA VAL A 430 26.54 1.53 -2.53
C VAL A 430 25.13 2.10 -2.53
N LEU A 431 24.55 2.28 -3.71
CA LEU A 431 23.16 2.64 -3.91
C LEU A 431 22.42 1.50 -4.60
N MET A 432 21.20 1.20 -4.13
CA MET A 432 20.24 0.39 -4.86
C MET A 432 19.62 1.23 -5.98
N VAL A 433 19.76 0.78 -7.22
CA VAL A 433 19.16 1.43 -8.39
C VAL A 433 17.76 0.88 -8.62
N SER A 434 16.79 1.76 -8.82
CA SER A 434 15.40 1.39 -9.02
C SER A 434 14.79 1.91 -10.31
N ASP A 435 13.92 1.12 -10.92
CA ASP A 435 13.10 1.49 -12.07
C ASP A 435 11.65 1.08 -11.83
N GLY A 436 10.73 2.04 -11.85
CA GLY A 436 9.31 1.80 -11.60
C GLY A 436 9.03 1.02 -10.30
N GLY A 437 9.79 1.28 -9.24
CA GLY A 437 9.65 0.61 -7.95
C GLY A 437 10.30 -0.78 -7.86
N LYS A 438 11.07 -1.21 -8.86
CA LYS A 438 11.78 -2.50 -8.88
C LYS A 438 13.29 -2.26 -8.80
N PRO A 439 14.04 -3.00 -7.96
CA PRO A 439 15.49 -2.94 -7.96
C PRO A 439 16.03 -3.56 -9.26
N VAL A 440 16.86 -2.80 -9.97
CA VAL A 440 17.44 -3.20 -11.26
C VAL A 440 18.96 -3.36 -11.21
N GLY A 441 19.56 -3.01 -10.08
CA GLY A 441 20.97 -3.26 -9.83
C GLY A 441 21.52 -2.40 -8.70
N VAL A 442 22.84 -2.40 -8.56
CA VAL A 442 23.54 -1.54 -7.60
C VAL A 442 24.47 -0.56 -8.32
N LEU A 443 24.68 0.61 -7.72
CA LEU A 443 25.58 1.65 -8.20
C LEU A 443 26.62 2.00 -7.13
N THR A 444 27.88 2.04 -7.54
CA THR A 444 29.03 2.35 -6.69
C THR A 444 29.82 3.53 -7.25
N ARG A 445 30.77 4.06 -6.47
CA ARG A 445 31.71 5.09 -6.95
C ARG A 445 32.58 4.59 -8.10
N HIS A 446 32.89 3.29 -8.14
CA HIS A 446 33.67 2.70 -9.23
C HIS A 446 32.91 2.78 -10.56
N ASP A 447 31.61 2.49 -10.54
CA ASP A 447 30.76 2.55 -11.74
C ASP A 447 30.72 3.97 -12.33
N LEU A 448 30.63 4.99 -11.47
CA LEU A 448 30.70 6.39 -11.90
C LEU A 448 32.06 6.74 -12.52
N LEU A 449 33.16 6.25 -11.95
CA LEU A 449 34.51 6.50 -12.49
C LEU A 449 34.70 5.83 -13.85
N THR A 450 34.27 4.57 -13.99
CA THR A 450 34.32 3.82 -15.25
C THR A 450 33.51 4.52 -16.34
N TYR A 451 32.28 4.94 -16.03
CA TYR A 451 31.45 5.69 -16.95
C TYR A 451 32.03 7.05 -17.37
N LEU A 452 32.83 7.69 -16.52
CA LEU A 452 33.51 8.95 -16.87
C LEU A 452 34.80 8.72 -17.69
N SER A 453 35.35 7.51 -17.67
CA SER A 453 36.54 7.15 -18.45
C SER A 453 36.25 6.62 -19.85
N ASP A 454 35.01 6.22 -20.11
CA ASP A 454 34.48 5.83 -21.43
C ASP A 454 33.88 7.03 -22.18
#